data_AF-A0A7C4YK26-F1
#
_entry.id   AF-A0A7C4YK26-F1
#
_cell.length_a   1.000
_cell.length_b   1.000
_cell.length_c   1.000
_cell.angle_alpha   90.00
_cell.angle_beta   90.00
_cell.angle_gamma   90.00
#
_symmetry.space_group_name_H-M   'P 1'
#
loop_
_entity.id
_entity.type
_entity.pdbx_description
1 polymer ?
#
loop_
_entity_poly.entity_id
_entity_poly.type
_entity_poly.pdbx_seq_one_letter_code
_entity_poly.pdbx_strand_id
1 'polypeptide(L)'
;MFVHQITSLLKKERERQGLTLAALAERTGIDQAALSKLETGRNGNPTLSTLCRIALALDKVIACALQDGPGRRPGKKRLARAR
;
A
#
# COMPACT_ATOMS: atom_id res chain seq x y z
N MET A 1 -1.13 9.65 2.24
CA MET A 1 0.22 9.64 2.83
C MET A 1 0.82 8.23 2.98
N PHE A 2 0.10 7.21 3.48
CA PHE A 2 0.65 5.85 3.66
C PHE A 2 1.06 5.12 2.36
N VAL A 3 0.22 5.18 1.33
CA VAL A 3 0.47 4.49 0.05
C VAL A 3 1.78 4.94 -0.62
N HIS A 4 2.08 6.25 -0.57
CA HIS A 4 3.32 6.80 -1.13
C HIS A 4 4.57 6.30 -0.40
N GLN A 5 4.46 6.00 0.90
CA GLN A 5 5.59 5.42 1.66
C GLN A 5 5.85 3.99 1.19
N ILE A 6 4.81 3.19 0.99
CA ILE A 6 4.95 1.83 0.46
C ILE A 6 5.55 1.85 -0.94
N THR A 7 5.05 2.69 -1.86
CA THR A 7 5.62 2.76 -3.22
C THR A 7 7.08 3.20 -3.21
N SER A 8 7.47 4.12 -2.32
CA SER A 8 8.87 4.51 -2.15
C SER A 8 9.74 3.38 -1.62
N LEU A 9 9.25 2.58 -0.66
CA LEU A 9 9.95 1.40 -0.16
C LEU A 9 10.13 0.33 -1.25
N LEU A 10 9.08 0.07 -2.04
CA LEU A 10 9.14 -0.86 -3.17
C LEU A 10 10.16 -0.40 -4.23
N LYS A 11 10.16 0.90 -4.57
CA LYS A 11 11.16 1.48 -5.48
C LYS A 11 12.58 1.27 -4.97
N LYS A 12 12.83 1.62 -3.70
CA LYS A 12 14.16 1.46 -3.08
C LYS A 12 14.61 0.00 -3.09
N GLU A 13 13.69 -0.92 -2.83
CA GLU A 13 14.01 -2.35 -2.85
C GLU A 13 14.31 -2.86 -4.27
N ARG A 14 13.54 -2.42 -5.28
CA ARG A 14 13.84 -2.70 -6.69
C ARG A 14 15.25 -2.24 -7.06
N GLU A 15 15.59 -1.01 -6.68
CA GLU A 15 16.91 -0.42 -6.94
C GLU A 15 18.02 -1.18 -6.20
N ARG A 16 17.78 -1.58 -4.94
CA ARG A 16 18.71 -2.40 -4.14
C ARG A 16 19.01 -3.75 -4.78
N GLN A 17 18.04 -4.34 -5.48
CA GLN A 17 18.19 -5.60 -6.22
C GLN A 17 18.78 -5.40 -7.63
N GLY A 18 19.05 -4.17 -8.05
CA GLY A 18 19.55 -3.88 -9.40
C GLY A 18 18.53 -4.15 -10.51
N LEU A 19 17.24 -4.26 -10.19
CA LEU A 19 16.20 -4.58 -11.16
C LEU A 19 15.78 -3.34 -11.94
N THR A 20 15.71 -3.46 -13.26
CA THR A 20 15.13 -2.42 -14.12
C THR A 20 13.60 -2.41 -14.00
N LEU A 21 12.97 -1.31 -14.39
CA LEU A 21 11.50 -1.24 -14.47
C LEU A 21 10.93 -2.27 -15.46
N ALA A 22 11.64 -2.55 -16.57
CA ALA A 22 11.25 -3.57 -17.53
C ALA A 22 11.32 -4.98 -16.91
N ALA A 23 12.39 -5.30 -16.17
CA ALA A 23 12.50 -6.59 -15.48
C ALA A 23 11.40 -6.77 -14.41
N LEU A 24 11.04 -5.70 -13.70
CA LEU A 24 9.92 -5.74 -12.76
C LEU A 24 8.57 -5.88 -13.47
N ALA A 25 8.41 -5.23 -14.63
CA ALA A 25 7.20 -5.37 -15.46
C ALA A 25 6.98 -6.82 -15.88
N GLU A 26 8.03 -7.50 -16.36
CA GLU A 26 7.97 -8.93 -16.72
C GLU A 26 7.60 -9.82 -15.52
N ARG A 27 8.24 -9.61 -14.37
CA ARG A 27 7.95 -10.41 -13.16
C ARG A 27 6.55 -10.20 -12.61
N THR A 28 6.04 -8.97 -12.71
CA THR A 28 4.74 -8.61 -12.17
C THR A 28 3.61 -8.77 -13.18
N GLY A 29 3.89 -8.78 -14.49
CA GLY A 29 2.87 -8.62 -15.53
C GLY A 29 2.15 -7.26 -15.49
N ILE A 30 2.75 -6.24 -14.86
CA ILE A 30 2.24 -4.87 -14.84
C ILE A 30 3.03 -4.06 -15.88
N ASP A 31 2.32 -3.24 -16.65
CA ASP A 31 2.94 -2.35 -17.63
C ASP A 31 4.06 -1.48 -17.04
N GLN A 32 5.17 -1.35 -17.78
CA GLN A 32 6.34 -0.59 -17.35
C GLN A 32 6.03 0.89 -17.11
N ALA A 33 5.17 1.50 -17.93
CA ALA A 33 4.75 2.89 -17.75
C ALA A 33 3.84 3.05 -16.52
N ALA A 34 3.00 2.05 -16.22
CA ALA A 34 2.22 2.00 -14.98
C ALA A 34 3.11 1.89 -13.73
N LEU A 35 4.15 1.05 -13.76
CA LEU A 35 5.16 0.98 -12.68
C LEU A 35 5.92 2.29 -12.53
N SER A 36 6.34 2.92 -13.63
CA SER A 36 6.99 4.23 -13.60
C SER A 36 6.11 5.31 -12.97
N LYS A 37 4.82 5.38 -13.36
CA LYS A 37 3.85 6.31 -12.75
C LYS A 37 3.62 6.02 -11.27
N LEU A 38 3.61 4.75 -10.86
CA LEU A 38 3.46 4.33 -9.47
C LEU A 38 4.67 4.74 -8.62
N GLU A 39 5.89 4.56 -9.14
CA GLU A 39 7.14 4.94 -8.45
C GLU A 39 7.38 6.45 -8.41
N THR A 40 6.86 7.20 -9.38
CA THR A 40 6.96 8.68 -9.44
C THR A 40 5.80 9.40 -8.76
N GLY A 41 4.83 8.66 -8.21
CA GLY A 41 3.64 9.23 -7.55
C GLY A 41 2.66 9.91 -8.52
N ARG A 42 2.80 9.68 -9.83
CA ARG A 42 1.89 10.19 -10.87
C ARG A 42 0.63 9.33 -11.04
N ASN A 43 0.60 8.12 -10.47
CA ASN A 43 -0.59 7.26 -10.42
C ASN A 43 -1.30 7.39 -9.06
N GLY A 44 -2.57 7.78 -9.08
CA GLY A 44 -3.28 8.35 -7.93
C GLY A 44 -3.89 7.39 -6.90
N ASN A 45 -3.95 6.06 -7.14
CA ASN A 45 -4.52 5.12 -6.15
C ASN A 45 -4.25 3.64 -6.49
N PRO A 46 -3.03 3.10 -6.26
CA PRO A 46 -2.80 1.67 -6.41
C PRO A 46 -3.61 0.87 -5.39
N THR A 47 -4.15 -0.27 -5.82
CA THR A 47 -4.82 -1.20 -4.90
C THR A 47 -3.80 -1.90 -4.00
N LEU A 48 -4.23 -2.38 -2.82
CA LEU A 48 -3.37 -3.21 -1.97
C LEU A 48 -2.88 -4.47 -2.71
N SER A 49 -3.73 -5.06 -3.55
CA SER A 49 -3.37 -6.21 -4.39
C SER A 49 -2.20 -5.88 -5.33
N THR A 50 -2.23 -4.71 -5.98
CA THR A 50 -1.13 -4.22 -6.82
C THR A 50 0.17 -4.08 -6.03
N LEU A 51 0.10 -3.48 -4.84
CA LEU A 51 1.28 -3.30 -3.98
C LEU A 51 1.86 -4.64 -3.54
N CYS A 52 1.01 -5.58 -3.12
CA CYS A 52 1.42 -6.93 -2.73
C CYS A 52 2.05 -7.69 -3.90
N ARG A 53 1.48 -7.58 -5.11
CA ARG A 53 2.02 -8.22 -6.32
C ARG A 53 3.42 -7.73 -6.65
N ILE A 54 3.67 -6.43 -6.52
CA ILE A 54 5.01 -5.85 -6.69
C ILE A 54 5.96 -6.34 -5.59
N ALA A 55 5.51 -6.37 -4.33
CA ALA A 55 6.32 -6.88 -3.22
C ALA A 55 6.74 -8.34 -3.45
N LEU A 56 5.82 -9.20 -3.87
CA LEU A 56 6.11 -10.61 -4.16
C LEU A 56 7.11 -10.78 -5.31
N ALA A 57 7.03 -9.96 -6.36
CA ALA A 57 8.00 -9.97 -7.46
C ALA A 57 9.41 -9.51 -7.05
N LEU A 58 9.54 -8.87 -5.88
CA LEU A 58 10.78 -8.47 -5.23
C LEU A 58 11.17 -9.42 -4.07
N ASP A 59 10.52 -10.58 -3.95
CA ASP A 59 10.72 -11.54 -2.85
C ASP A 59 10.49 -10.91 -1.47
N LYS A 60 9.50 -10.00 -1.37
CA LYS A 60 9.07 -9.31 -0.15
C LYS A 60 7.59 -9.51 0.12
N VAL A 61 7.19 -9.17 1.35
CA VAL A 61 5.79 -9.15 1.80
C VAL A 61 5.49 -7.81 2.47
N ILE A 62 4.25 -7.34 2.31
CA ILE A 62 3.74 -6.16 3.02
C ILE A 62 3.03 -6.67 4.27
N ALA A 63 3.53 -6.27 5.44
CA ALA A 63 2.88 -6.52 6.72
C ALA A 63 2.23 -5.24 7.24
N CYS A 64 0.98 -5.31 7.67
CA CYS A 64 0.29 -4.22 8.36
C CYS A 64 -0.52 -4.76 9.54
N ALA A 65 -0.68 -3.92 10.56
CA ALA A 65 -1.47 -4.22 11.73
C ALA A 65 -2.48 -3.10 11.97
N LEU A 66 -3.67 -3.46 12.43
CA LEU A 66 -4.68 -2.50 12.88
C LEU A 66 -4.36 -2.08 14.31
N GLN A 67 -4.56 -0.82 14.61
CA GLN A 67 -4.43 -0.26 15.95
C GLN A 67 -5.78 0.32 16.36
N ASP A 68 -6.08 0.27 17.65
CA ASP A 68 -7.27 0.91 18.19
C ASP A 68 -7.20 2.41 17.87
N GLY A 69 -8.20 2.88 17.12
CA GLY A 69 -8.38 4.32 16.91
C GLY A 69 -8.74 4.99 18.24
N PRO A 70 -8.58 6.32 18.37
CA PRO A 70 -9.05 7.04 19.55
C PRO A 70 -10.55 6.72 19.73
N GLY A 71 -10.85 5.95 20.77
CA GLY A 71 -12.10 5.21 20.88
C GLY A 71 -13.31 6.08 20.59
N ARG A 72 -14.23 5.56 19.74
CA ARG A 72 -15.57 6.13 19.61
C ARG A 72 -16.12 6.28 21.03
N ARG A 73 -16.28 7.52 21.52
CA ARG A 73 -16.89 7.77 22.83
C ARG A 73 -18.19 6.95 22.88
N PRO A 74 -18.37 6.00 23.82
CA PRO A 74 -19.63 5.30 23.93
C PRO A 74 -20.71 6.37 24.12
N GLY A 75 -21.62 6.47 23.14
CA GLY A 75 -22.66 7.47 23.14
C GLY A 75 -23.40 7.40 24.48
N LYS A 76 -23.61 8.55 25.13
CA LYS A 76 -24.39 8.66 26.36
C LYS A 76 -25.64 7.79 26.19
N LYS A 77 -25.76 6.72 26.98
CA LYS A 77 -26.99 5.93 27.05
C LYS A 77 -28.11 6.95 27.27
N ARG A 78 -29.01 7.10 26.30
CA ARG A 78 -30.27 7.80 26.51
C ARG A 78 -30.91 7.09 27.70
N LEU A 79 -30.91 7.73 28.88
CA LEU A 79 -31.76 7.30 29.97
C LEU A 79 -33.18 7.36 29.43
N ALA A 80 -33.75 6.18 29.15
CA ALA A 80 -35.18 6.04 29.04
C ALA A 80 -35.74 6.52 30.38
N ARG A 81 -36.47 7.64 30.35
CA ARG A 81 -37.22 8.11 31.51
C ARG A 81 -38.15 6.97 31.93
N ALA A 82 -38.02 6.56 33.19
CA ALA A 82 -38.94 5.65 33.84
C ALA A 82 -40.36 6.26 33.87
N ARG A 83 -41.33 5.35 33.91
CA ARG A 83 -42.77 5.56 33.88
C ARG A 83 -43.27 6.50 34.97
#